data_AF-A0A502CKF2-F1
#
_entry.id   AF-A0A502CKF2-F1
#
_cell.length_a   1.000
_cell.length_b   1.000
_cell.length_c   1.000
_cell.angle_alpha   90.00
_cell.angle_beta   90.00
_cell.angle_gamma   90.00
#
_symmetry.space_group_name_H-M   'P 1'
#
loop_
_entity.id
_entity.type
_entity.pdbx_description
1 polymer ?
#
loop_
_entity_poly.entity_id
_entity_poly.type
_entity_poly.pdbx_seq_one_letter_code
_entity_poly.pdbx_strand_id
1 'polypeptide(L)'
;MAATKDLDHITMQARQVGAKVLLVGDWAQLSAVQAGGAFKLIADDRGPDAPTLHEIHRFRHEWERRATFQLRAGNLDVVDSYVQHGRVESGGREDMLDLIFDAWRTDTTAGRTSLMLAADIATVADLNARARMHRVATGNVVHDGIQLADGTIIAVGDVVVTRLNQRALASGRGWVKNGDDWIVHGIRDDGSVQVKRPRGGPFATLPADYVSEHVELGYATTAHRAQGRTVDTAHAYVSAATQREPLYVMATRGRETNHLYVDTANEPDAATGHGGAVAVEPIDVLRAVIITSGAETSATTVREAERASTWARRMEWEGAAVHEARHDPPTRQL
;
A
#
# COMPACT_ATOMS: atom_id res chain seq x y z
N MET A 1 -4.98 9.16 -6.76
CA MET A 1 -6.24 8.91 -6.02
C MET A 1 -6.87 10.25 -5.72
N ALA A 2 -8.20 10.35 -5.66
CA ALA A 2 -8.88 11.63 -5.48
C ALA A 2 -9.40 11.78 -4.06
N ALA A 3 -9.13 12.92 -3.42
CA ALA A 3 -9.72 13.26 -2.13
C ALA A 3 -11.21 13.62 -2.28
N THR A 4 -11.96 13.61 -1.17
CA THR A 4 -13.39 13.95 -1.20
C THR A 4 -13.66 15.35 -1.75
N LYS A 5 -12.79 16.32 -1.44
CA LYS A 5 -12.89 17.70 -1.96
C LYS A 5 -12.61 17.79 -3.46
N ASP A 6 -11.66 17.01 -3.98
CA ASP A 6 -11.37 16.98 -5.41
C ASP A 6 -12.54 16.38 -6.20
N LEU A 7 -13.16 15.33 -5.66
CA LEU A 7 -14.36 14.71 -6.24
C LEU A 7 -15.52 15.71 -6.30
N ASP A 8 -15.76 16.47 -5.23
CA ASP A 8 -16.77 17.53 -5.20
C ASP A 8 -16.48 18.62 -6.26
N HIS A 9 -15.23 19.08 -6.34
CA HIS A 9 -14.85 20.11 -7.30
C HIS A 9 -15.04 19.64 -8.75
N ILE A 10 -14.60 18.43 -9.08
CA ILE A 10 -14.75 17.84 -10.42
C ILE A 10 -16.23 17.66 -10.78
N THR A 11 -17.04 17.15 -9.84
CA THR A 11 -18.47 16.93 -10.09
C THR A 11 -19.26 18.24 -10.20
N MET A 12 -18.89 19.27 -9.44
CA MET A 12 -19.47 20.61 -9.56
C MET A 12 -19.22 21.20 -10.95
N GLN A 13 -17.98 21.18 -11.43
CA GLN A 13 -17.63 21.71 -12.75
C GLN A 13 -18.34 20.93 -13.87
N ALA A 14 -18.38 19.60 -13.77
CA ALA A 14 -19.06 18.77 -14.74
C ALA A 14 -20.57 19.08 -14.80
N ARG A 15 -21.22 19.31 -13.65
CA ARG A 15 -22.64 19.71 -13.59
C ARG A 15 -22.91 21.03 -14.30
N GLN A 16 -22.02 22.02 -14.15
CA GLN A 16 -22.20 23.35 -14.78
C GLN A 16 -22.26 23.27 -16.31
N VAL A 17 -21.59 22.28 -16.92
CA VAL A 17 -21.53 22.11 -18.38
C VAL A 17 -22.36 20.92 -18.87
N GLY A 18 -23.16 20.29 -18.02
CA GLY A 18 -23.97 19.12 -18.37
C GLY A 18 -23.15 17.85 -18.68
N ALA A 19 -21.89 17.78 -18.23
CA ALA A 19 -21.04 16.62 -18.44
C ALA A 19 -21.32 15.50 -17.43
N LYS A 20 -21.05 14.25 -17.85
CA LYS A 20 -21.13 13.06 -17.00
C LYS A 20 -19.78 12.76 -16.37
N VAL A 21 -19.78 12.47 -15.07
CA VAL A 21 -18.61 11.97 -14.34
C VAL A 21 -18.79 10.47 -14.11
N LEU A 22 -17.80 9.67 -14.55
CA LEU A 22 -17.72 8.25 -14.25
C LEU A 22 -16.52 8.02 -13.33
N LEU A 23 -16.78 7.56 -12.11
CA LEU A 23 -15.73 7.22 -11.16
C LEU A 23 -15.27 5.78 -11.38
N VAL A 24 -13.97 5.58 -11.52
CA VAL A 24 -13.35 4.26 -11.69
C VAL A 24 -12.24 4.12 -10.67
N GLY A 25 -12.24 3.01 -9.93
CA GLY A 25 -11.24 2.75 -8.90
C GLY A 25 -11.57 1.48 -8.13
N ASP A 26 -10.69 1.10 -7.21
CA ASP A 26 -10.89 0.00 -6.28
C ASP A 26 -11.00 0.55 -4.86
N TRP A 27 -12.21 0.52 -4.30
CA TRP A 27 -12.51 1.07 -2.96
C TRP A 27 -11.82 0.31 -1.82
N ALA A 28 -11.36 -0.91 -2.08
CA ALA A 28 -10.69 -1.77 -1.11
C ALA A 28 -9.17 -1.63 -1.14
N GLN A 29 -8.61 -0.88 -2.10
CA GLN A 29 -7.22 -0.43 -2.01
C GLN A 29 -7.11 0.69 -0.97
N LEU A 30 -5.89 1.17 -0.79
CA LEU A 30 -5.59 2.32 0.04
C LEU A 30 -6.56 3.48 -0.23
N SER A 31 -6.79 4.31 0.79
CA SER A 31 -7.55 5.55 0.65
C SER A 31 -6.64 6.69 0.16
N ALA A 32 -7.26 7.79 -0.29
CA ALA A 32 -6.49 8.96 -0.67
C ALA A 32 -5.62 9.44 0.50
N VAL A 33 -4.46 10.05 0.20
CA VAL A 33 -3.54 10.59 1.22
C VAL A 33 -4.16 11.77 1.99
N GLN A 34 -5.20 12.40 1.43
CA GLN A 34 -6.03 13.42 2.07
C GLN A 34 -7.42 12.84 2.34
N ALA A 35 -8.20 13.49 3.24
CA ALA A 35 -9.55 13.11 3.63
C ALA A 35 -10.38 12.50 2.47
N GLY A 36 -10.51 11.18 2.51
CA GLY A 36 -11.07 10.31 1.50
C GLY A 36 -12.38 9.68 1.97
N GLY A 37 -12.61 8.43 1.57
CA GLY A 37 -13.82 7.68 1.91
C GLY A 37 -15.03 7.93 1.00
N ALA A 38 -15.08 9.03 0.23
CA ALA A 38 -16.21 9.32 -0.65
C ALA A 38 -16.44 8.26 -1.74
N PHE A 39 -15.38 7.72 -2.34
CA PHE A 39 -15.54 6.66 -3.35
C PHE A 39 -16.09 5.36 -2.74
N LYS A 40 -15.65 5.01 -1.53
CA LYS A 40 -16.19 3.87 -0.77
C LYS A 40 -17.65 4.12 -0.37
N LEU A 41 -17.97 5.31 0.15
CA LEU A 41 -19.35 5.70 0.49
C LEU A 41 -20.29 5.55 -0.72
N ILE A 42 -19.88 6.02 -1.90
CA ILE A 42 -20.68 5.91 -3.13
C ILE A 42 -20.81 4.44 -3.56
N ALA A 43 -19.74 3.65 -3.45
CA ALA A 43 -19.80 2.22 -3.77
C ALA A 43 -20.73 1.46 -2.82
N ASP A 44 -20.67 1.76 -1.52
CA ASP A 44 -21.53 1.15 -0.49
C ASP A 44 -23.00 1.57 -0.67
N ASP A 45 -23.28 2.86 -0.93
CA ASP A 45 -24.62 3.39 -1.20
C ASP A 45 -25.27 2.77 -2.44
N ARG A 46 -24.49 2.59 -3.51
CA ARG A 46 -24.95 1.90 -4.74
C ARG A 46 -25.09 0.40 -4.55
N GLY A 47 -24.37 -0.18 -3.59
CA GLY A 47 -24.38 -1.61 -3.30
C GLY A 47 -24.28 -2.49 -4.57
N PRO A 48 -25.23 -3.40 -4.81
CA PRO A 48 -25.19 -4.30 -5.97
C PRO A 48 -25.37 -3.60 -7.33
N ASP A 49 -25.89 -2.36 -7.35
CA ASP A 49 -26.06 -1.59 -8.58
C ASP A 49 -24.75 -0.94 -9.06
N ALA A 50 -23.68 -0.96 -8.25
CA ALA A 50 -22.35 -0.54 -8.67
C ALA A 50 -21.75 -1.60 -9.61
N PRO A 51 -21.50 -1.28 -10.90
CA PRO A 51 -20.86 -2.22 -11.80
C PRO A 51 -19.45 -2.57 -11.30
N THR A 52 -19.16 -3.87 -11.17
CA THR A 52 -17.86 -4.36 -10.71
C THR A 52 -17.18 -5.19 -11.79
N LEU A 53 -15.87 -5.02 -11.92
CA LEU A 53 -15.04 -5.84 -12.81
C LEU A 53 -14.52 -7.03 -12.00
N HIS A 54 -14.90 -8.24 -12.40
CA HIS A 54 -14.56 -9.48 -11.70
C HIS A 54 -13.36 -10.23 -12.31
N GLU A 55 -12.84 -9.78 -13.46
CA GLU A 55 -11.77 -10.48 -14.15
C GLU A 55 -10.42 -9.79 -13.94
N ILE A 56 -9.47 -10.53 -13.39
CA ILE A 56 -8.09 -10.06 -13.16
C ILE A 56 -7.16 -10.79 -14.13
N HIS A 57 -6.78 -10.11 -15.21
CA HIS A 57 -5.95 -10.70 -16.26
C HIS A 57 -4.44 -10.69 -15.96
N ARG A 58 -4.00 -10.05 -14.86
CA ARG A 58 -2.55 -9.85 -14.62
C ARG A 58 -1.83 -11.05 -13.99
N PHE A 59 -2.55 -11.92 -13.27
CA PHE A 59 -1.95 -13.05 -12.56
C PHE A 59 -1.80 -14.26 -13.46
N ARG A 60 -0.65 -14.94 -13.37
CA ARG A 60 -0.40 -16.23 -14.01
C ARG A 60 -1.15 -17.37 -13.34
N HIS A 61 -1.29 -17.33 -12.02
CA HIS A 61 -1.92 -18.39 -11.26
C HIS A 61 -3.38 -18.06 -10.93
N GLU A 62 -4.29 -18.98 -11.27
CA GLU A 62 -5.73 -18.80 -11.02
C GLU A 62 -6.07 -18.66 -9.53
N TRP A 63 -5.30 -19.33 -8.66
CA TRP A 63 -5.54 -19.27 -7.22
C TRP A 63 -5.24 -17.87 -6.66
N GLU A 64 -4.20 -17.17 -7.16
CA GLU A 64 -3.89 -15.79 -6.74
C GLU A 64 -5.00 -14.82 -7.13
N ARG A 65 -5.69 -15.05 -8.25
CA ARG A 65 -6.88 -14.28 -8.63
C ARG A 65 -7.99 -14.42 -7.59
N ARG A 66 -8.30 -15.64 -7.16
CA ARG A 66 -9.31 -15.88 -6.11
C ARG A 66 -8.88 -15.32 -4.77
N ALA A 67 -7.62 -15.53 -4.39
CA ALA A 67 -7.04 -15.02 -3.16
C ALA A 67 -7.11 -13.48 -3.09
N THR A 68 -6.87 -12.80 -4.22
CA THR A 68 -7.01 -11.34 -4.33
C THR A 68 -8.42 -10.88 -3.95
N PHE A 69 -9.47 -11.56 -4.40
CA PHE A 69 -10.85 -11.22 -4.03
C PHE A 69 -11.14 -11.48 -2.55
N GLN A 70 -10.63 -12.58 -1.99
CA GLN A 70 -10.78 -12.87 -0.56
C GLN A 70 -10.07 -11.83 0.31
N LEU A 71 -8.83 -11.48 -0.04
CA LEU A 71 -8.06 -10.45 0.67
C LEU A 71 -8.74 -9.08 0.59
N ARG A 72 -9.26 -8.73 -0.58
CA ARG A 72 -10.07 -7.53 -0.81
C ARG A 72 -11.32 -7.46 0.08
N ALA A 73 -11.97 -8.60 0.29
CA ALA A 73 -13.17 -8.72 1.12
C ALA A 73 -12.88 -8.89 2.62
N GLY A 74 -11.61 -9.05 3.01
CA GLY A 74 -11.24 -9.36 4.39
C GLY A 74 -11.56 -10.80 4.81
N ASN A 75 -11.68 -11.74 3.86
CA ASN A 75 -11.91 -13.15 4.17
C ASN A 75 -10.59 -13.80 4.65
N LEU A 76 -10.62 -14.37 5.85
CA LEU A 76 -9.48 -15.02 6.53
C LEU A 76 -9.01 -16.32 5.87
N ASP A 77 -9.87 -17.02 5.12
CA ASP A 77 -9.53 -18.26 4.40
C ASP A 77 -8.41 -18.05 3.36
N VAL A 78 -8.18 -16.79 2.97
CA VAL A 78 -7.09 -16.43 2.07
C VAL A 78 -5.72 -16.78 2.64
N VAL A 79 -5.57 -16.72 3.97
CA VAL A 79 -4.28 -17.00 4.63
C VAL A 79 -3.87 -18.44 4.38
N ASP A 80 -4.82 -19.38 4.55
CA ASP A 80 -4.60 -20.80 4.31
C ASP A 80 -4.20 -21.03 2.84
N SER A 81 -4.77 -20.27 1.90
CA SER A 81 -4.40 -20.35 0.48
C SER A 81 -2.94 -19.93 0.24
N TYR A 82 -2.47 -18.85 0.85
CA TYR A 82 -1.06 -18.44 0.73
C TYR A 82 -0.11 -19.47 1.36
N VAL A 83 -0.47 -20.02 2.53
CA VAL A 83 0.33 -21.05 3.23
C VAL A 83 0.42 -22.33 2.39
N GLN A 84 -0.72 -22.84 1.89
CA GLN A 84 -0.76 -24.07 1.09
C GLN A 84 0.06 -23.99 -0.21
N HIS A 85 0.22 -22.79 -0.77
CA HIS A 85 1.02 -22.56 -1.97
C HIS A 85 2.47 -22.17 -1.68
N GLY A 86 2.92 -22.24 -0.43
CA GLY A 86 4.30 -21.90 -0.03
C GLY A 86 4.64 -20.42 -0.28
N ARG A 87 3.67 -19.53 -0.06
CA ARG A 87 3.82 -18.08 -0.27
C ARG A 87 3.98 -17.28 1.02
N VAL A 88 4.16 -17.96 2.14
CA VAL A 88 4.38 -17.36 3.45
C VAL A 88 5.69 -17.89 4.01
N GLU A 89 6.59 -16.97 4.34
CA GLU A 89 7.77 -17.20 5.17
C GLU A 89 7.59 -16.44 6.48
N SER A 90 8.22 -16.90 7.56
CA SER A 90 8.06 -16.27 8.87
C SER A 90 9.32 -16.34 9.71
N GLY A 91 9.54 -15.33 10.54
CA GLY A 91 10.66 -15.29 11.48
C GLY A 91 10.85 -13.89 12.07
N GLY A 92 12.06 -13.62 12.58
CA GLY A 92 12.40 -12.29 13.07
C GLY A 92 12.52 -11.28 11.92
N ARG A 93 12.36 -10.00 12.24
CA ARG A 93 12.49 -8.89 11.27
C ARG A 93 13.72 -9.04 10.38
N GLU A 94 14.91 -9.17 10.96
CA GLU A 94 16.16 -9.18 10.20
C GLU A 94 16.25 -10.37 9.23
N ASP A 95 15.86 -11.57 9.69
CA ASP A 95 15.81 -12.77 8.86
C ASP A 95 14.84 -12.60 7.68
N MET A 96 13.68 -11.98 7.92
CA MET A 96 12.70 -11.71 6.87
C MET A 96 13.22 -10.70 5.84
N LEU A 97 13.94 -9.66 6.27
CA LEU A 97 14.54 -8.70 5.34
C LEU A 97 15.66 -9.32 4.50
N ASP A 98 16.46 -10.22 5.07
CA ASP A 98 17.46 -10.99 4.33
C ASP A 98 16.82 -11.92 3.31
N LEU A 99 15.76 -12.67 3.67
CA LEU A 99 15.05 -13.53 2.74
C LEU A 99 14.39 -12.75 1.59
N ILE A 100 13.79 -11.59 1.88
CA ILE A 100 13.22 -10.69 0.85
C ILE A 100 14.32 -10.26 -0.11
N PHE A 101 15.45 -9.80 0.42
CA PHE A 101 16.58 -9.34 -0.38
C PHE A 101 17.15 -10.45 -1.25
N ASP A 102 17.34 -11.66 -0.71
CA ASP A 102 17.87 -12.81 -1.44
C ASP A 102 16.93 -13.27 -2.56
N ALA A 103 15.61 -13.24 -2.32
CA ALA A 103 14.61 -13.56 -3.33
C ALA A 103 14.60 -12.53 -4.46
N TRP A 104 14.63 -11.24 -4.12
CA TRP A 104 14.75 -10.14 -5.08
C TRP A 104 16.04 -10.24 -5.91
N ARG A 105 17.18 -10.55 -5.27
CA ARG A 105 18.47 -10.73 -5.95
C ARG A 105 18.41 -11.90 -6.93
N THR A 106 17.83 -13.02 -6.52
CA THR A 106 17.64 -14.20 -7.37
C THR A 106 16.81 -13.86 -8.61
N ASP A 107 15.68 -13.18 -8.41
CA ASP A 107 14.78 -12.79 -9.51
C ASP A 107 15.44 -11.81 -10.48
N THR A 108 16.11 -10.78 -9.97
CA THR A 108 16.77 -9.77 -10.80
C THR A 108 17.96 -10.33 -11.57
N THR A 109 18.71 -11.26 -10.98
CA THR A 109 19.79 -12.00 -11.66
C THR A 109 19.24 -12.88 -12.77
N ALA A 110 18.04 -13.44 -12.60
CA ALA A 110 17.31 -14.19 -13.62
C ALA A 110 16.64 -13.29 -14.69
N GLY A 111 16.84 -11.96 -14.62
CA GLY A 111 16.29 -11.01 -15.59
C GLY A 111 14.81 -10.66 -15.40
N ARG A 112 14.21 -11.05 -14.26
CA ARG A 112 12.83 -10.68 -13.92
C ARG A 112 12.77 -9.27 -13.34
N THR A 113 11.64 -8.60 -13.55
CA THR A 113 11.31 -7.40 -12.78
C THR A 113 10.76 -7.80 -11.42
N SER A 114 11.44 -7.39 -10.35
CA SER A 114 11.09 -7.74 -8.97
C SER A 114 10.98 -6.50 -8.10
N LEU A 115 10.07 -6.50 -7.14
CA LEU A 115 9.83 -5.38 -6.22
C LEU A 115 9.73 -5.85 -4.78
N MET A 116 10.53 -5.23 -3.91
CA MET A 116 10.41 -5.39 -2.46
C MET A 116 9.44 -4.34 -1.89
N LEU A 117 8.58 -4.76 -0.97
CA LEU A 117 7.45 -3.97 -0.50
C LEU A 117 7.35 -4.02 1.03
N ALA A 118 7.04 -2.87 1.64
CA ALA A 118 6.67 -2.80 3.05
C ALA A 118 5.61 -1.71 3.28
N ALA A 119 4.98 -1.70 4.45
CA ALA A 119 4.02 -0.68 4.82
C ALA A 119 4.69 0.63 5.28
N ASP A 120 5.85 0.54 5.93
CA ASP A 120 6.55 1.67 6.55
C ASP A 120 7.84 2.08 5.81
N ILE A 121 8.27 3.32 6.05
CA ILE A 121 9.42 3.93 5.37
C ILE A 121 10.75 3.35 5.88
N ALA A 122 10.85 3.01 7.16
CA ALA A 122 12.10 2.51 7.75
C ALA A 122 12.50 1.16 7.15
N THR A 123 11.54 0.24 6.99
CA THR A 123 11.74 -1.05 6.32
C THR A 123 12.11 -0.87 4.85
N VAL A 124 11.46 0.07 4.14
CA VAL A 124 11.81 0.37 2.75
C VAL A 124 13.23 0.93 2.62
N ALA A 125 13.65 1.79 3.55
CA ALA A 125 15.00 2.36 3.57
C ALA A 125 16.05 1.26 3.77
N ASP A 126 15.83 0.33 4.70
CA ASP A 126 16.73 -0.79 4.95
C ASP A 126 16.86 -1.71 3.72
N LEU A 127 15.73 -2.13 3.13
CA LEU A 127 15.74 -2.95 1.91
C LEU A 127 16.44 -2.26 0.73
N ASN A 128 16.24 -0.94 0.56
CA ASN A 128 16.95 -0.16 -0.45
C ASN A 128 18.45 -0.09 -0.18
N ALA A 129 18.86 0.07 1.09
CA ALA A 129 20.26 0.10 1.48
C ALA A 129 20.95 -1.25 1.23
N ARG A 130 20.31 -2.37 1.59
CA ARG A 130 20.80 -3.74 1.30
C ARG A 130 20.99 -3.95 -0.20
N ALA A 131 19.98 -3.60 -1.00
CA ALA A 131 20.03 -3.71 -2.45
C ALA A 131 21.16 -2.88 -3.07
N ARG A 132 21.30 -1.61 -2.66
CA ARG A 132 22.37 -0.74 -3.17
C ARG A 132 23.74 -1.26 -2.76
N MET A 133 23.94 -1.61 -1.50
CA MET A 133 25.22 -2.13 -1.00
C MET A 133 25.66 -3.36 -1.80
N HIS A 134 24.75 -4.29 -2.06
CA HIS A 134 25.04 -5.45 -2.89
C HIS A 134 25.42 -5.08 -4.33
N ARG A 135 24.71 -4.12 -4.94
CA ARG A 135 24.99 -3.67 -6.31
C ARG A 135 26.31 -2.92 -6.43
N VAL A 136 26.72 -2.21 -5.38
CA VAL A 136 28.06 -1.61 -5.29
C VAL A 136 29.13 -2.71 -5.16
N ALA A 137 28.93 -3.67 -4.26
CA ALA A 137 29.87 -4.77 -4.04
C ALA A 137 30.09 -5.65 -5.28
N THR A 138 29.07 -5.79 -6.13
CA THR A 138 29.11 -6.55 -7.39
C THR A 138 29.54 -5.70 -8.60
N GLY A 139 29.84 -4.41 -8.40
CA GLY A 139 30.29 -3.50 -9.46
C GLY A 139 29.19 -3.10 -10.45
N ASN A 140 27.91 -3.34 -10.13
CA ASN A 140 26.79 -2.88 -10.94
C ASN A 140 26.42 -1.41 -10.70
N VAL A 141 26.82 -0.87 -9.56
CA VAL A 141 26.61 0.52 -9.14
C VAL A 141 27.95 1.11 -8.70
N VAL A 142 28.23 2.34 -9.10
CA VAL A 142 29.43 3.06 -8.64
C VAL A 142 29.28 3.40 -7.16
N HIS A 143 30.37 3.29 -6.39
CA HIS A 143 30.34 3.58 -4.96
C HIS A 143 29.93 5.02 -4.67
N ASP A 144 30.62 5.97 -5.29
CA ASP A 144 30.42 7.40 -5.12
C ASP A 144 29.24 7.91 -5.94
N GLY A 145 28.50 8.87 -5.38
CA GLY A 145 27.26 9.37 -5.97
C GLY A 145 26.81 10.68 -5.36
N ILE A 146 25.54 11.02 -5.58
CA ILE A 146 24.88 12.20 -5.03
C ILE A 146 24.01 11.78 -3.86
N GLN A 147 24.06 12.55 -2.78
CA GLN A 147 23.17 12.40 -1.64
C GLN A 147 21.84 13.11 -1.89
N LEU A 148 20.74 12.39 -1.66
CA LEU A 148 19.36 12.89 -1.71
C LEU A 148 18.98 13.58 -0.40
N ALA A 149 17.83 14.26 -0.37
CA ALA A 149 17.33 14.95 0.82
C ALA A 149 17.07 14.00 2.02
N ASP A 150 16.79 12.72 1.77
CA ASP A 150 16.58 11.71 2.80
C ASP A 150 17.90 11.07 3.31
N GLY A 151 19.06 11.53 2.84
CA GLY A 151 20.38 11.00 3.20
C GLY A 151 20.82 9.79 2.38
N THR A 152 19.96 9.25 1.53
CA THR A 152 20.30 8.14 0.63
C THR A 152 21.24 8.61 -0.46
N ILE A 153 22.20 7.78 -0.85
CA ILE A 153 23.08 8.07 -1.98
C ILE A 153 22.54 7.36 -3.23
N ILE A 154 22.50 8.07 -4.36
CA ILE A 154 22.28 7.49 -5.69
C ILE A 154 23.53 7.66 -6.55
N ALA A 155 23.85 6.66 -7.36
CA ALA A 155 25.02 6.64 -8.22
C ALA A 155 24.70 6.05 -9.60
N VAL A 156 25.67 6.13 -10.52
CA VAL A 156 25.54 5.50 -11.84
C VAL A 156 25.32 3.99 -11.68
N GLY A 157 24.29 3.48 -12.36
CA GLY A 157 23.82 2.11 -12.27
C GLY A 157 22.66 1.89 -11.30
N ASP A 158 22.31 2.88 -10.47
CA ASP A 158 21.20 2.76 -9.53
C ASP A 158 19.84 2.79 -10.25
N VAL A 159 18.89 2.04 -9.71
CA VAL A 159 17.48 2.14 -10.08
C VAL A 159 16.82 3.18 -9.19
N VAL A 160 16.19 4.19 -9.81
CA VAL A 160 15.55 5.31 -9.10
C VAL A 160 14.13 5.55 -9.60
N VAL A 161 13.31 6.14 -8.73
CA VAL A 161 11.91 6.50 -8.99
C VAL A 161 11.72 8.00 -8.84
N THR A 162 10.99 8.61 -9.76
CA THR A 162 10.61 10.03 -9.66
C THR A 162 9.29 10.22 -8.92
N ARG A 163 9.21 11.25 -8.07
CA ARG A 163 8.11 11.45 -7.10
C ARG A 163 7.17 12.60 -7.40
N LEU A 164 7.52 13.44 -8.38
CA LEU A 164 6.73 14.58 -8.77
C LEU A 164 6.44 14.52 -10.27
N ASN A 165 5.25 15.00 -10.66
CA ASN A 165 4.94 15.18 -12.07
C ASN A 165 5.63 16.46 -12.55
N GLN A 166 6.52 16.38 -13.54
CA GLN A 166 7.19 17.55 -14.10
C GLN A 166 7.08 17.59 -15.63
N ARG A 167 6.15 18.42 -16.12
CA ARG A 167 5.82 18.52 -17.55
C ARG A 167 6.90 19.18 -18.38
N ALA A 168 7.73 20.03 -17.78
CA ALA A 168 8.84 20.69 -18.45
C ALA A 168 10.02 19.74 -18.73
N LEU A 169 10.12 18.63 -17.98
CA LEU A 169 11.19 17.65 -18.15
C LEU A 169 10.78 16.62 -19.18
N ALA A 170 11.33 16.74 -20.40
CA ALA A 170 11.05 15.81 -21.48
C ALA A 170 11.66 14.42 -21.22
N SER A 171 10.88 13.39 -21.52
CA SER A 171 11.28 11.98 -21.47
C SER A 171 10.97 11.28 -22.80
N GLY A 172 11.52 11.83 -23.89
CA GLY A 172 11.22 11.37 -25.25
C GLY A 172 9.88 11.91 -25.77
N ARG A 173 8.91 11.01 -25.98
CA ARG A 173 7.56 11.37 -26.45
C ARG A 173 6.64 11.90 -25.33
N GLY A 174 7.17 12.08 -24.13
CA GLY A 174 6.40 12.49 -22.96
C GLY A 174 7.23 13.34 -22.01
N TRP A 175 6.81 13.34 -20.75
CA TRP A 175 7.42 14.11 -19.68
C TRP A 175 7.61 13.23 -18.43
N VAL A 176 8.42 13.68 -17.48
CA VAL A 176 8.74 12.93 -16.25
C VAL A 176 7.53 12.84 -15.34
N LYS A 177 7.01 11.62 -15.11
CA LYS A 177 5.85 11.38 -14.25
C LYS A 177 6.27 10.90 -12.87
N ASN A 178 5.40 11.18 -11.89
CA ASN A 178 5.47 10.51 -10.61
C ASN A 178 5.27 8.98 -10.80
N GLY A 179 6.15 8.18 -10.21
CA GLY A 179 6.18 6.73 -10.30
C GLY A 179 6.94 6.17 -11.51
N ASP A 180 7.58 7.01 -12.33
CA ASP A 180 8.43 6.51 -13.40
C ASP A 180 9.70 5.86 -12.83
N ASP A 181 10.01 4.66 -13.34
CA ASP A 181 11.23 3.91 -13.05
C ASP A 181 12.35 4.25 -14.02
N TRP A 182 13.55 4.43 -13.47
CA TRP A 182 14.74 4.87 -14.19
C TRP A 182 16.00 4.12 -13.75
N ILE A 183 16.98 4.05 -14.65
CA ILE A 183 18.35 3.67 -14.36
C ILE A 183 19.21 4.94 -14.52
N VAL A 184 20.02 5.23 -13.50
CA VAL A 184 20.99 6.32 -13.55
C VAL A 184 22.13 5.93 -14.49
N HIS A 185 22.37 6.74 -15.51
CA HIS A 185 23.40 6.50 -16.52
C HIS A 185 24.58 7.46 -16.40
N GLY A 186 24.36 8.66 -15.88
CA GLY A 186 25.40 9.65 -15.71
C GLY A 186 25.00 10.68 -14.68
N ILE A 187 25.97 11.13 -13.91
CA ILE A 187 25.87 12.26 -13.00
C ILE A 187 26.79 13.34 -13.54
N ARG A 188 26.29 14.56 -13.67
CA ARG A 188 27.07 15.71 -14.14
C ARG A 188 27.60 16.55 -12.99
N ASP A 189 28.59 17.39 -13.27
CA ASP A 189 29.23 18.28 -12.30
C ASP A 189 28.25 19.30 -11.67
N ASP A 190 27.19 19.66 -12.39
CA ASP A 190 26.12 20.54 -11.91
C ASP A 190 25.09 19.83 -11.02
N GLY A 191 25.29 18.54 -10.73
CA GLY A 191 24.39 17.70 -9.95
C GLY A 191 23.20 17.14 -10.74
N SER A 192 23.05 17.49 -12.02
CA SER A 192 21.99 16.92 -12.85
C SER A 192 22.28 15.47 -13.21
N VAL A 193 21.22 14.67 -13.31
CA VAL A 193 21.31 13.23 -13.48
C VAL A 193 20.70 12.82 -14.81
N GLN A 194 21.49 12.17 -15.65
CA GLN A 194 21.01 11.54 -16.87
C GLN A 194 20.47 10.14 -16.55
N VAL A 195 19.20 9.94 -16.90
CA VAL A 195 18.47 8.71 -16.60
C VAL A 195 17.84 8.10 -17.84
N LYS A 196 17.60 6.79 -17.82
CA LYS A 196 16.93 6.05 -18.90
C LYS A 196 15.97 5.03 -18.31
N ARG A 197 14.87 4.74 -19.00
CA ARG A 197 13.94 3.72 -18.54
C ARG A 197 14.56 2.32 -18.63
N PRO A 198 14.28 1.39 -17.70
CA PRO A 198 14.79 0.01 -17.75
C PRO A 198 14.46 -0.73 -19.05
N ARG A 199 13.28 -0.49 -19.62
CA ARG A 199 12.82 -1.09 -20.88
C ARG A 199 13.43 -0.42 -22.13
N GLY A 200 14.38 0.49 -21.95
CA GLY A 200 14.95 1.32 -23.01
C GLY A 200 14.10 2.56 -23.33
N GLY A 201 14.58 3.34 -24.30
CA GLY A 201 14.01 4.64 -24.65
C GLY A 201 15.07 5.75 -24.65
N PRO A 202 14.67 7.00 -24.94
CA PRO A 202 15.59 8.13 -24.89
C PRO A 202 15.99 8.47 -23.45
N PHE A 203 17.12 9.14 -23.32
CA PHE A 203 17.55 9.71 -22.04
C PHE A 203 16.63 10.86 -21.62
N ALA A 204 16.40 10.96 -20.32
CA ALA A 204 15.89 12.17 -19.67
C ALA A 204 17.02 12.77 -18.81
N THR A 205 17.03 14.09 -18.67
CA THR A 205 17.93 14.79 -17.74
C THR A 205 17.09 15.34 -16.60
N LEU A 206 17.39 14.91 -15.38
CA LEU A 206 16.78 15.40 -14.15
C LEU A 206 17.68 16.50 -13.57
N PRO A 207 17.20 17.74 -13.41
CA PRO A 207 17.94 18.81 -12.75
C PRO A 207 18.30 18.47 -11.29
N ALA A 208 19.35 19.09 -10.75
CA ALA A 208 19.89 18.77 -9.43
C ALA A 208 18.88 19.00 -8.29
N ASP A 209 18.12 20.10 -8.34
CA ASP A 209 17.05 20.44 -7.39
C ASP A 209 15.94 19.38 -7.41
N TYR A 210 15.54 18.97 -8.61
CA TYR A 210 14.56 17.91 -8.79
C TYR A 210 15.08 16.56 -8.27
N VAL A 211 16.36 16.26 -8.51
CA VAL A 211 17.00 15.03 -8.01
C VAL A 211 17.01 15.01 -6.49
N SER A 212 17.46 16.09 -5.84
CA SER A 212 17.58 16.11 -4.38
C SER A 212 16.23 15.94 -3.66
N GLU A 213 15.14 16.48 -4.22
CA GLU A 213 13.84 16.52 -3.53
C GLU A 213 12.83 15.47 -4.03
N HIS A 214 12.96 15.00 -5.26
CA HIS A 214 11.91 14.24 -5.95
C HIS A 214 12.40 12.95 -6.60
N VAL A 215 13.60 12.49 -6.26
CA VAL A 215 14.13 11.18 -6.64
C VAL A 215 14.38 10.35 -5.39
N GLU A 216 14.12 9.05 -5.48
CA GLU A 216 14.42 8.06 -4.45
C GLU A 216 14.93 6.77 -5.10
N LEU A 217 15.57 5.89 -4.33
CA LEU A 217 15.89 4.53 -4.77
C LEU A 217 14.63 3.73 -5.10
N GLY A 218 14.73 2.88 -6.13
CA GLY A 218 13.62 2.14 -6.70
C GLY A 218 13.61 0.64 -6.42
N TYR A 219 14.52 0.12 -5.57
CA TYR A 219 14.62 -1.33 -5.29
C TYR A 219 13.48 -1.82 -4.38
N ALA A 220 13.15 -1.02 -3.37
CA ALA A 220 12.04 -1.22 -2.46
C ALA A 220 11.12 0.00 -2.46
N THR A 221 9.83 -0.22 -2.19
CA THR A 221 8.86 0.88 -2.12
C THR A 221 7.74 0.59 -1.12
N THR A 222 7.08 1.64 -0.65
CA THR A 222 5.94 1.46 0.25
C THR A 222 4.72 0.97 -0.51
N ALA A 223 3.81 0.27 0.17
CA ALA A 223 2.53 -0.14 -0.41
C ALA A 223 1.82 1.02 -1.15
N HIS A 224 1.77 2.20 -0.54
CA HIS A 224 1.14 3.39 -1.14
C HIS A 224 1.75 3.80 -2.48
N ARG A 225 3.08 3.69 -2.60
CA ARG A 225 3.82 4.07 -3.81
C ARG A 225 3.82 2.96 -4.86
N ALA A 226 3.57 1.72 -4.46
CA ALA A 226 3.44 0.58 -5.36
C ALA A 226 2.10 0.57 -6.13
N GLN A 227 1.14 1.41 -5.76
CA GLN A 227 -0.18 1.38 -6.36
C GLN A 227 -0.14 1.66 -7.87
N GLY A 228 -0.74 0.77 -8.65
CA GLY A 228 -0.72 0.84 -10.11
C GLY A 228 0.56 0.32 -10.76
N ARG A 229 1.60 -0.04 -9.98
CA ARG A 229 2.77 -0.75 -10.48
C ARG A 229 2.49 -2.25 -10.61
N THR A 230 3.12 -2.87 -11.59
CA THR A 230 3.04 -4.32 -11.84
C THR A 230 4.40 -4.80 -12.28
N VAL A 231 4.88 -5.85 -11.62
CA VAL A 231 6.19 -6.49 -11.82
C VAL A 231 6.00 -8.00 -12.00
N ASP A 232 7.05 -8.74 -12.34
CA ASP A 232 6.95 -10.19 -12.47
C ASP A 232 6.80 -10.84 -11.09
N THR A 233 7.63 -10.44 -10.12
CA THR A 233 7.62 -10.99 -8.75
C THR A 233 7.55 -9.89 -7.69
N ALA A 234 6.82 -10.14 -6.60
CA ALA A 234 6.68 -9.21 -5.50
C ALA A 234 6.94 -9.88 -4.14
N HIS A 235 7.71 -9.20 -3.30
CA HIS A 235 8.15 -9.69 -1.99
C HIS A 235 7.75 -8.68 -0.92
N ALA A 236 6.80 -9.05 -0.06
CA ALA A 236 6.17 -8.13 0.88
C ALA A 236 6.55 -8.47 2.33
N TYR A 237 7.15 -7.52 3.03
CA TYR A 237 7.32 -7.58 4.48
C TYR A 237 6.00 -7.24 5.18
N VAL A 238 5.62 -8.08 6.14
CA VAL A 238 4.38 -7.97 6.91
C VAL A 238 4.71 -8.05 8.39
N SER A 239 4.21 -7.10 9.16
CA SER A 239 4.32 -7.07 10.63
C SER A 239 2.94 -6.89 11.27
N ALA A 240 2.86 -7.01 12.60
CA ALA A 240 1.64 -6.75 13.36
C ALA A 240 1.06 -5.32 13.16
N ALA A 241 1.88 -4.35 12.75
CA ALA A 241 1.44 -2.99 12.43
C ALA A 241 0.86 -2.84 11.01
N THR A 242 0.97 -3.88 10.18
CA THR A 242 0.44 -3.86 8.81
C THR A 242 -1.08 -3.90 8.85
N GLN A 243 -1.72 -3.16 7.96
CA GLN A 243 -3.18 -3.14 7.81
C GLN A 243 -3.61 -3.87 6.53
N ARG A 244 -4.89 -4.22 6.42
CA ARG A 244 -5.44 -4.97 5.29
C ARG A 244 -5.19 -4.28 3.95
N GLU A 245 -5.44 -2.98 3.84
CA GLU A 245 -5.34 -2.26 2.55
C GLU A 245 -3.90 -2.20 2.02
N PRO A 246 -2.87 -1.87 2.84
CA PRO A 246 -1.47 -2.07 2.47
C PRO A 246 -1.15 -3.51 2.08
N LEU A 247 -1.56 -4.51 2.88
CA LEU A 247 -1.32 -5.93 2.57
C LEU A 247 -1.92 -6.32 1.22
N TYR A 248 -3.17 -5.95 0.97
CA TYR A 248 -3.86 -6.17 -0.30
C TYR A 248 -3.09 -5.55 -1.48
N VAL A 249 -2.60 -4.33 -1.30
CA VAL A 249 -1.80 -3.69 -2.33
C VAL A 249 -0.49 -4.45 -2.55
N MET A 250 0.24 -4.83 -1.51
CA MET A 250 1.55 -5.49 -1.65
C MET A 250 1.43 -6.91 -2.22
N ALA A 251 0.44 -7.69 -1.78
CA ALA A 251 0.20 -9.08 -2.16
C ALA A 251 -0.31 -9.25 -3.60
N THR A 252 -0.40 -8.16 -4.38
CA THR A 252 -1.03 -8.15 -5.70
C THR A 252 -0.21 -7.42 -6.78
N ARG A 253 1.08 -7.13 -6.52
CA ARG A 253 1.97 -6.41 -7.46
C ARG A 253 2.65 -7.33 -8.46
N GLY A 254 2.94 -8.57 -8.08
CA GLY A 254 3.58 -9.57 -8.92
C GLY A 254 2.59 -10.27 -9.84
N ARG A 255 2.98 -10.46 -11.11
CA ARG A 255 2.21 -11.21 -12.11
C ARG A 255 2.42 -12.72 -11.97
N GLU A 256 3.62 -13.13 -11.59
CA GLU A 256 4.02 -14.52 -11.49
C GLU A 256 3.99 -14.99 -10.04
N THR A 257 4.45 -14.17 -9.10
CA THR A 257 4.55 -14.56 -7.69
C THR A 257 4.33 -13.36 -6.75
N ASN A 258 3.65 -13.61 -5.64
CA ASN A 258 3.55 -12.68 -4.52
C ASN A 258 3.86 -13.45 -3.22
N HIS A 259 4.97 -13.12 -2.56
CA HIS A 259 5.40 -13.73 -1.30
C HIS A 259 5.19 -12.77 -0.12
N LEU A 260 4.76 -13.34 1.01
CA LEU A 260 4.56 -12.64 2.28
C LEU A 260 5.62 -13.12 3.28
N TYR A 261 6.38 -12.19 3.83
CA TYR A 261 7.42 -12.45 4.83
C TYR A 261 6.97 -11.83 6.14
N VAL A 262 6.56 -12.69 7.07
CA VAL A 262 5.81 -12.32 8.26
C VAL A 262 6.75 -12.24 9.46
N ASP A 263 6.85 -11.05 10.04
CA ASP A 263 7.53 -10.83 11.31
C ASP A 263 6.66 -11.39 12.45
N THR A 264 7.16 -12.45 13.07
CA THR A 264 6.51 -13.16 14.18
C THR A 264 7.18 -12.91 15.53
N ALA A 265 8.26 -12.14 15.54
CA ALA A 265 9.06 -11.87 16.74
C ALA A 265 8.63 -10.62 17.50
N ASN A 266 7.74 -9.80 16.92
CA ASN A 266 7.44 -8.46 17.43
C ASN A 266 6.09 -8.40 18.17
N GLU A 267 6.14 -8.28 19.51
CA GLU A 267 5.03 -7.78 20.32
C GLU A 267 5.04 -6.23 20.31
N PRO A 268 3.89 -5.56 20.10
CA PRO A 268 3.82 -4.09 20.17
C PRO A 268 4.10 -3.49 21.55
N ASP A 269 4.28 -4.31 22.59
CA ASP A 269 4.31 -3.88 24.00
C ASP A 269 5.57 -4.35 24.77
N ALA A 270 6.72 -4.36 24.10
CA ALA A 270 8.01 -4.70 24.70
C ALA A 270 8.45 -3.77 25.86
N ALA A 271 7.70 -2.70 26.16
CA ALA A 271 7.97 -1.80 27.27
C ALA A 271 7.41 -2.27 28.63
N THR A 272 6.50 -3.25 28.68
CA THR A 272 5.89 -3.70 29.95
C THR A 272 5.87 -5.22 30.20
N GLY A 273 6.37 -6.05 29.28
CA GLY A 273 6.42 -7.51 29.44
C GLY A 273 7.76 -8.03 29.99
N HIS A 274 7.79 -8.52 31.23
CA HIS A 274 8.91 -9.34 31.76
C HIS A 274 8.80 -10.84 31.37
N GLY A 275 8.22 -11.14 30.21
CA GLY A 275 8.17 -12.49 29.62
C GLY A 275 8.90 -12.47 28.28
N GLY A 276 9.71 -13.48 27.98
CA GLY A 276 10.42 -13.56 26.70
C GLY A 276 9.45 -13.53 25.51
N ALA A 277 9.89 -12.98 24.37
CA ALA A 277 9.09 -12.88 23.15
C ALA A 277 8.49 -14.24 22.79
N VAL A 278 7.17 -14.36 22.90
CA VAL A 278 6.45 -15.54 22.44
C VAL A 278 6.31 -15.39 20.93
N ALA A 279 6.98 -16.26 20.17
CA ALA A 279 6.81 -16.30 18.72
C ALA A 279 5.33 -16.56 18.40
N VAL A 280 4.71 -15.66 17.65
CA VAL A 280 3.32 -15.78 17.21
C VAL A 280 3.28 -16.60 15.92
N GLU A 281 2.29 -17.47 15.76
CA GLU A 281 2.12 -18.18 14.49
C GLU A 281 1.85 -17.18 13.35
N PRO A 282 2.52 -17.31 12.19
CA PRO A 282 2.38 -16.36 11.09
C PRO A 282 0.94 -16.25 10.57
N ILE A 283 0.17 -17.33 10.71
CA ILE A 283 -1.25 -17.36 10.36
C ILE A 283 -2.07 -16.37 11.19
N ASP A 284 -1.74 -16.23 12.47
CA ASP A 284 -2.47 -15.37 13.40
C ASP A 284 -2.13 -13.91 13.16
N VAL A 285 -0.85 -13.61 12.87
CA VAL A 285 -0.42 -12.27 12.43
C VAL A 285 -1.16 -11.88 11.16
N LEU A 286 -1.20 -12.74 10.14
CA LEU A 286 -1.87 -12.43 8.88
C LEU A 286 -3.39 -12.26 9.06
N ARG A 287 -4.04 -13.09 9.88
CA ARG A 287 -5.47 -12.94 10.20
C ARG A 287 -5.74 -11.60 10.90
N ALA A 288 -4.90 -11.23 11.87
CA ALA A 288 -5.01 -9.94 12.56
C ALA A 288 -4.85 -8.75 11.60
N VAL A 289 -3.87 -8.81 10.69
CA VAL A 289 -3.65 -7.80 9.64
C VAL A 289 -4.87 -7.67 8.72
N ILE A 290 -5.49 -8.78 8.32
CA ILE A 290 -6.67 -8.78 7.44
C ILE A 290 -7.90 -8.18 8.12
N ILE A 291 -8.06 -8.37 9.43
CA ILE A 291 -9.16 -7.77 10.20
C ILE A 291 -8.92 -6.27 10.41
N THR A 292 -7.65 -5.85 10.53
CA THR A 292 -7.27 -4.47 10.83
C THR A 292 -7.36 -3.59 9.57
N SER A 293 -8.48 -2.89 9.44
CA SER A 293 -8.75 -1.96 8.34
C SER A 293 -8.20 -0.56 8.66
N GLY A 294 -7.37 -0.03 7.76
CA GLY A 294 -6.92 1.37 7.76
C GLY A 294 -7.75 2.31 6.89
N ALA A 295 -8.75 1.78 6.18
CA ALA A 295 -9.58 2.57 5.26
C ALA A 295 -10.25 3.76 5.97
N GLU A 296 -10.08 4.95 5.41
CA GLU A 296 -10.71 6.15 5.94
C GLU A 296 -12.24 6.05 5.80
N THR A 297 -12.94 6.23 6.92
CA THR A 297 -14.39 6.25 6.94
C THR A 297 -14.87 7.67 6.63
N SER A 298 -15.80 7.81 5.68
CA SER A 298 -16.30 9.14 5.32
C SER A 298 -16.99 9.80 6.53
N ALA A 299 -16.92 11.13 6.63
CA ALA A 299 -17.60 11.87 7.70
C ALA A 299 -19.12 11.59 7.73
N THR A 300 -19.73 11.30 6.57
CA THR A 300 -21.14 10.91 6.47
C THR A 300 -21.39 9.56 7.13
N THR A 301 -20.56 8.56 6.83
CA THR A 301 -20.64 7.22 7.44
C THR A 301 -20.41 7.27 8.95
N VAL A 302 -19.45 8.07 9.42
CA VAL A 302 -19.22 8.28 10.86
C VAL A 302 -20.47 8.88 11.52
N ARG A 303 -21.04 9.94 10.92
CA ARG A 303 -22.25 10.58 11.44
C ARG A 303 -23.47 9.65 11.44
N GLU A 304 -23.61 8.80 10.44
CA GLU A 304 -24.69 7.81 10.37
C GLU A 304 -24.53 6.73 11.43
N ALA A 305 -23.31 6.21 11.64
CA ALA A 305 -23.01 5.26 12.71
C ALA A 305 -23.26 5.86 14.11
N GLU A 306 -22.85 7.11 14.34
CA GLU A 306 -23.14 7.83 15.58
C GLU A 306 -24.65 8.03 15.79
N ARG A 307 -25.40 8.38 14.74
CA ARG A 307 -26.86 8.51 14.78
C ARG A 307 -27.54 7.17 15.07
N ALA A 308 -27.08 6.09 14.46
CA ALA A 308 -27.62 4.75 14.69
C ALA A 308 -27.33 4.27 16.13
N SER A 309 -26.11 4.49 16.64
CA SER A 309 -25.71 4.13 18.01
C SER A 309 -26.46 4.94 19.07
N THR A 310 -26.63 6.25 18.84
CA THR A 310 -27.42 7.10 19.74
C THR A 310 -28.91 6.75 19.73
N TRP A 311 -29.46 6.39 18.56
CA TRP A 311 -30.83 5.88 18.45
C TRP A 311 -31.02 4.53 19.13
N ALA A 312 -30.09 3.58 18.96
CA ALA A 312 -30.13 2.28 19.63
C ALA A 312 -30.07 2.42 21.16
N ARG A 313 -29.16 3.26 21.69
CA ARG A 313 -29.13 3.57 23.13
C ARG A 313 -30.44 4.21 23.57
N ARG A 314 -31.00 5.16 22.82
CA ARG A 314 -32.28 5.78 23.18
C ARG A 314 -33.42 4.75 23.26
N MET A 315 -33.48 3.80 22.33
CA MET A 315 -34.47 2.72 22.36
C MET A 315 -34.27 1.77 23.56
N GLU A 316 -33.03 1.49 23.96
CA GLU A 316 -32.74 0.74 25.19
C GLU A 316 -33.20 1.51 26.45
N TRP A 317 -32.95 2.82 26.52
CA TRP A 317 -33.39 3.66 27.63
C TRP A 317 -34.92 3.80 27.71
N GLU A 318 -35.59 4.01 26.57
CA GLU A 318 -37.05 4.09 26.50
C GLU A 318 -37.70 2.72 26.78
N GLY A 319 -37.11 1.62 26.31
CA GLY A 319 -37.53 0.27 26.62
C GLY A 319 -37.41 -0.05 28.12
N ALA A 320 -36.31 0.35 28.76
CA ALA A 320 -36.10 0.22 30.19
C ALA A 320 -37.11 1.05 31.01
N ALA A 321 -37.37 2.30 30.61
CA ALA A 321 -38.34 3.19 31.28
C ALA A 321 -39.79 2.67 31.16
N VAL A 322 -40.17 2.09 30.02
CA VAL A 322 -41.48 1.44 29.84
C VAL A 322 -41.61 0.17 30.69
N HIS A 323 -40.51 -0.57 30.88
CA HIS A 323 -40.49 -1.74 31.74
C HIS A 323 -40.63 -1.35 33.22
N GLU A 324 -40.00 -0.27 33.65
CA GLU A 324 -40.07 0.29 35.00
C GLU A 324 -41.47 0.87 35.31
N ALA A 325 -42.07 1.62 34.38
CA ALA A 325 -43.43 2.16 34.52
C ALA A 325 -44.53 1.09 34.57
N ARG A 326 -44.28 -0.13 34.08
CA ARG A 326 -45.20 -1.27 34.21
C ARG A 326 -45.13 -1.97 35.56
N HIS A 327 -44.06 -1.77 36.33
CA HIS A 327 -43.86 -2.43 37.63
C HIS A 327 -44.30 -1.58 38.83
N ASP A 328 -44.73 -0.33 38.62
CA ASP A 328 -45.18 0.56 39.71
C ASP A 328 -46.62 1.06 39.45
N PRO A 329 -47.66 0.40 40.00
CA PRO A 329 -49.03 0.89 39.86
C PRO A 329 -49.26 2.11 40.78
N PRO A 330 -50.08 3.10 40.35
CA PRO A 330 -50.26 4.32 41.12
C PRO A 330 -51.00 4.03 42.44
N THR A 331 -50.34 4.31 43.55
CA THR A 331 -50.92 4.29 44.90
C THR A 331 -52.01 5.36 44.98
N ARG A 332 -53.28 4.97 44.82
CA ARG A 332 -54.42 5.83 45.14
C ARG A 332 -54.49 6.01 46.65
N GLN A 333 -54.15 7.20 47.14
CA GLN A 333 -54.54 7.65 48.48
C GLN A 333 -56.02 8.07 48.45
N LEU A 334 -56.79 7.51 49.39
CA LEU A 334 -58.17 7.88 49.73
C LEU A 334 -58.15 8.98 50.80
#